data_AF-A0A8E0REY2-F1
#
_entry.id   AF-A0A8E0REY2-F1
#
_cell.length_a   1.000
_cell.length_b   1.000
_cell.length_c   1.000
_cell.angle_alpha   90.00
_cell.angle_beta   90.00
_cell.angle_gamma   90.00
#
_symmetry.space_group_name_H-M   'P 1'
#
loop_
_entity.id
_entity.type
_entity.pdbx_description
1 polymer ?
#
loop_
_entity_poly.entity_id
_entity_poly.type
_entity_poly.pdbx_seq_one_letter_code
_entity_poly.pdbx_strand_id
1 'polypeptide(L)'
;MTYLQDLETNLKALPKAEIKDAMLYYEQYFYEGHLSDGQAVAEFGTPKNLARRLVADYYMDEARDIPEENQKSPLGLAKIITLALLASPILIPVAITVVALIFAIVVTFAALAFSIVVTLGALGFAAVLGIVGGIFILTQSLLGGLFYISAGISVIGGLILLCPAVTAMVKG
;
A
#
# COMPACT_ATOMS: atom_id res chain seq x y z
N MET A 1 -1.76 -63.86 -3.96
CA MET A 1 -2.35 -62.66 -4.59
C MET A 1 -1.44 -61.50 -4.25
N THR A 2 -0.42 -61.27 -5.06
CA THR A 2 0.56 -60.18 -4.84
C THR A 2 -0.06 -58.83 -5.19
N TYR A 3 -1.03 -58.80 -6.11
CA TYR A 3 -1.64 -57.57 -6.61
C TYR A 3 -2.43 -56.78 -5.54
N LEU A 4 -3.32 -57.45 -4.80
CA LEU A 4 -4.14 -56.79 -3.77
C LEU A 4 -3.29 -56.31 -2.58
N GLN A 5 -2.26 -57.06 -2.21
CA GLN A 5 -1.32 -56.66 -1.16
C GLN A 5 -0.51 -55.40 -1.55
N ASP A 6 -0.10 -55.31 -2.81
CA ASP A 6 0.56 -54.13 -3.35
C ASP A 6 -0.42 -52.93 -3.45
N LEU A 7 -1.68 -53.17 -3.81
CA LEU A 7 -2.71 -52.13 -3.86
C LEU A 7 -2.93 -51.50 -2.48
N GLU A 8 -3.11 -52.31 -1.44
CA GLU A 8 -3.25 -51.85 -0.05
C GLU A 8 -2.05 -50.98 0.38
N THR A 9 -0.83 -51.40 0.02
CA THR A 9 0.39 -50.67 0.35
C THR A 9 0.44 -49.29 -0.32
N ASN A 10 -0.09 -49.15 -1.53
CA ASN A 10 -0.12 -47.89 -2.27
C ASN A 10 -1.31 -46.98 -1.91
N LEU A 11 -2.36 -47.50 -1.26
CA LEU A 11 -3.53 -46.73 -0.82
C LEU A 11 -3.37 -46.01 0.52
N LYS A 12 -2.21 -46.11 1.18
CA LYS A 12 -1.92 -45.48 2.49
C LYS A 12 -2.11 -43.96 2.55
N ALA A 13 -2.26 -43.29 1.41
CA ALA A 13 -2.58 -41.87 1.33
C ALA A 13 -4.06 -41.56 1.67
N LEU A 14 -4.96 -42.55 1.63
CA LEU A 14 -6.37 -42.41 1.96
C LEU A 14 -6.66 -42.61 3.46
N PRO A 15 -7.81 -42.13 3.96
CA PRO A 15 -8.31 -42.48 5.29
C PRO A 15 -8.49 -44.00 5.45
N LYS A 16 -8.30 -44.52 6.66
CA LYS A 16 -8.38 -45.96 6.93
C LYS A 16 -9.74 -46.60 6.58
N ALA A 17 -10.82 -45.83 6.68
CA ALA A 17 -12.16 -46.28 6.30
C ALA A 17 -12.24 -46.53 4.78
N GLU A 18 -11.83 -45.54 3.99
CA GLU A 18 -11.78 -45.62 2.53
C GLU A 18 -10.87 -46.74 2.01
N ILE A 19 -9.70 -46.94 2.65
CA ILE A 19 -8.82 -48.06 2.31
C ILE A 19 -9.54 -49.39 2.51
N LYS A 20 -10.23 -49.56 3.64
CA LYS A 20 -10.93 -50.80 3.98
C LYS A 20 -12.07 -51.09 3.00
N ASP A 21 -12.84 -50.06 2.65
CA ASP A 21 -13.99 -50.20 1.76
C ASP A 21 -13.54 -50.48 0.31
N ALA A 22 -12.50 -49.79 -0.17
CA ALA A 22 -11.89 -50.06 -1.47
C ALA A 22 -11.32 -51.49 -1.54
N MET A 23 -10.59 -51.92 -0.51
CA MET A 23 -10.02 -53.28 -0.47
C MET A 23 -11.12 -54.35 -0.46
N LEU A 24 -12.19 -54.15 0.31
CA LEU A 24 -13.32 -55.07 0.36
C LEU A 24 -13.99 -55.22 -1.02
N TYR A 25 -14.16 -54.11 -1.75
CA TYR A 25 -14.73 -54.12 -3.09
C TYR A 25 -13.88 -54.93 -4.08
N TYR A 26 -12.58 -54.65 -4.15
CA TYR A 26 -11.70 -55.36 -5.09
C TYR A 26 -11.47 -56.82 -4.67
N GLU A 27 -11.45 -57.15 -3.38
CA GLU A 27 -11.39 -58.54 -2.91
C GLU A 27 -12.61 -59.35 -3.38
N GLN A 28 -13.82 -58.78 -3.25
CA GLN A 28 -15.04 -59.41 -3.76
C GLN A 28 -15.01 -59.55 -5.28
N TYR A 29 -14.55 -58.52 -6.00
CA TYR A 29 -14.41 -58.55 -7.46
C TYR A 29 -13.46 -59.66 -7.93
N PHE A 30 -12.31 -59.80 -7.28
CA PHE A 30 -11.36 -60.87 -7.58
C PHE A 30 -11.93 -62.26 -7.27
N TYR A 31 -12.69 -62.37 -6.18
CA TYR A 31 -13.31 -63.62 -5.76
C TYR A 31 -14.42 -64.07 -6.72
N GLU A 32 -15.32 -63.17 -7.11
CA GLU A 32 -16.44 -63.46 -8.03
C GLU A 32 -15.98 -63.69 -9.46
N GLY A 33 -14.99 -62.92 -9.93
CA GLY A 33 -14.43 -63.05 -11.28
C GLY A 33 -13.38 -64.15 -11.43
N HIS A 34 -12.94 -64.78 -10.34
CA HIS A 34 -11.77 -65.66 -10.30
C HIS A 34 -10.53 -65.07 -11.00
N LEU A 35 -10.33 -63.75 -10.84
CA LEU A 35 -9.25 -63.03 -11.51
C LEU A 35 -7.89 -63.47 -10.98
N SER A 36 -6.97 -63.77 -11.90
CA SER A 36 -5.55 -63.90 -11.59
C SER A 36 -4.88 -62.53 -11.53
N ASP A 37 -3.79 -62.40 -10.75
CA ASP A 37 -2.98 -61.17 -10.66
C ASP A 37 -2.59 -60.61 -12.05
N GLY A 38 -2.32 -61.49 -13.03
CA GLY A 38 -1.99 -61.07 -14.40
C GLY A 38 -3.18 -60.49 -15.19
N GLN A 39 -4.40 -61.00 -14.94
CA GLN A 39 -5.62 -60.49 -15.56
C GLN A 39 -6.03 -59.15 -14.94
N ALA A 40 -5.86 -59.01 -13.63
CA ALA A 40 -6.09 -57.75 -12.93
C ALA A 40 -5.20 -56.61 -13.44
N VAL A 41 -3.95 -56.91 -13.80
CA VAL A 41 -3.05 -55.91 -14.42
C VAL A 41 -3.56 -55.47 -15.80
N ALA A 42 -4.15 -56.37 -16.58
CA ALA A 42 -4.71 -56.04 -17.88
C ALA A 42 -6.00 -55.20 -17.77
N GLU A 43 -6.82 -55.45 -16.75
CA GLU A 43 -8.11 -54.79 -16.56
C GLU A 43 -8.00 -53.45 -15.81
N PHE A 44 -7.24 -53.41 -14.72
CA PHE A 44 -7.13 -52.24 -13.84
C PHE A 44 -5.80 -51.48 -13.96
N GLY A 45 -4.82 -52.05 -14.69
CA GLY A 45 -3.45 -51.53 -14.75
C GLY A 45 -2.59 -52.00 -13.58
N THR A 46 -1.45 -51.37 -13.35
CA THR A 46 -0.60 -51.73 -12.20
C THR A 46 -1.26 -51.32 -10.88
N PRO A 47 -0.98 -52.01 -9.75
CA PRO A 47 -1.61 -51.67 -8.46
C PRO A 47 -1.32 -50.22 -8.03
N LYS A 48 -0.17 -49.69 -8.42
CA LYS A 48 0.22 -48.28 -8.21
C LYS A 48 -0.63 -47.30 -9.04
N ASN A 49 -0.96 -47.64 -10.28
CA ASN A 49 -1.78 -46.78 -11.14
C ASN A 49 -3.23 -46.75 -10.66
N LEU A 50 -3.75 -47.91 -10.25
CA LEU A 50 -5.08 -48.02 -9.66
C LEU A 50 -5.16 -47.19 -8.37
N ALA A 51 -4.22 -47.36 -7.44
CA ALA A 51 -4.17 -46.57 -6.20
C ALA A 51 -4.14 -45.05 -6.46
N ARG A 52 -3.36 -44.60 -7.45
CA ARG A 52 -3.30 -43.17 -7.81
C ARG A 52 -4.64 -42.63 -8.31
N ARG A 53 -5.40 -43.43 -9.07
CA ARG A 53 -6.73 -43.04 -9.56
C ARG A 53 -7.72 -42.93 -8.40
N LEU A 54 -7.80 -43.94 -7.54
CA LEU A 54 -8.66 -43.89 -6.35
C LEU A 54 -8.36 -42.71 -5.44
N VAL A 55 -7.07 -42.41 -5.23
CA VAL A 55 -6.65 -41.25 -4.43
C VAL A 55 -7.08 -39.94 -5.09
N ALA A 56 -6.92 -39.81 -6.41
CA ALA A 56 -7.33 -38.60 -7.13
C ALA A 56 -8.86 -38.40 -7.08
N ASP A 57 -9.62 -39.47 -7.29
CA ASP A 57 -11.08 -39.43 -7.28
C ASP A 57 -11.61 -39.05 -5.89
N TYR A 58 -11.07 -39.62 -4.81
CA TYR A 58 -11.42 -39.27 -3.43
C TYR A 58 -11.23 -37.76 -3.16
N TYR A 59 -10.08 -37.19 -3.51
CA TYR A 59 -9.82 -35.77 -3.29
C TYR A 59 -10.60 -34.85 -4.24
N MET A 60 -10.98 -35.32 -5.44
CA MET A 60 -11.80 -34.55 -6.36
C MET A 60 -13.26 -34.49 -5.91
N ASP A 61 -13.79 -35.57 -5.35
CA ASP A 61 -15.13 -35.57 -4.75
C ASP A 61 -15.13 -34.78 -3.43
N GLU A 62 -14.10 -34.92 -2.58
CA GLU A 62 -13.98 -34.08 -1.38
C GLU A 62 -13.85 -32.59 -1.74
N ALA A 63 -13.09 -32.24 -2.79
CA ALA A 63 -12.98 -30.87 -3.28
C ALA A 63 -14.30 -30.31 -3.87
N ARG A 64 -15.19 -31.18 -4.34
CA ARG A 64 -16.54 -30.82 -4.81
C ARG A 64 -17.54 -30.66 -3.67
N ASP A 65 -17.31 -31.34 -2.56
CA ASP A 65 -18.14 -31.30 -1.35
C ASP A 65 -17.66 -30.24 -0.35
N ILE A 66 -16.55 -29.56 -0.62
CA ILE A 66 -16.28 -28.24 -0.03
C ILE A 66 -17.42 -27.34 -0.53
N PRO A 67 -18.27 -26.81 0.37
CA PRO A 67 -19.23 -25.80 -0.02
C PRO A 67 -18.43 -24.71 -0.74
N GLU A 68 -18.83 -24.31 -1.94
CA GLU A 68 -18.33 -23.07 -2.54
C GLU A 68 -18.80 -21.88 -1.71
N GLU A 69 -18.31 -21.76 -0.47
CA GLU A 69 -18.50 -20.64 0.43
C GLU A 69 -17.57 -19.50 -0.02
N ASN A 70 -17.66 -19.11 -1.29
CA ASN A 70 -17.37 -17.75 -1.72
C ASN A 70 -17.86 -17.45 -3.14
N GLN A 71 -19.00 -17.99 -3.57
CA GLN A 71 -19.74 -17.30 -4.62
C GLN A 71 -20.33 -16.03 -4.01
N LYS A 72 -19.52 -14.97 -3.88
CA LYS A 72 -20.04 -13.60 -3.76
C LYS A 72 -21.01 -13.46 -4.91
N SER A 73 -22.30 -13.39 -4.58
CA SER A 73 -23.38 -13.33 -5.57
C SER A 73 -23.01 -12.38 -6.71
N PRO A 74 -23.37 -12.67 -7.97
CA PRO A 74 -23.08 -11.77 -9.08
C PRO A 74 -23.63 -10.36 -8.82
N LEU A 75 -24.67 -10.23 -7.98
CA LEU A 75 -25.20 -8.97 -7.47
C LEU A 75 -24.27 -8.26 -6.47
N GLY A 76 -23.61 -8.99 -5.58
CA GLY A 76 -22.58 -8.46 -4.69
C GLY A 76 -21.32 -8.03 -5.45
N LEU A 77 -20.88 -8.84 -6.42
CA LEU A 77 -19.77 -8.49 -7.29
C LEU A 77 -20.11 -7.29 -8.19
N ALA A 78 -21.32 -7.25 -8.76
CA ALA A 78 -21.79 -6.12 -9.57
C ALA A 78 -21.91 -4.83 -8.74
N LYS A 79 -22.33 -4.91 -7.47
CA LYS A 79 -22.32 -3.75 -6.56
C LYS A 79 -20.90 -3.26 -6.29
N ILE A 80 -19.94 -4.16 -6.04
CA ILE A 80 -18.54 -3.79 -5.84
C ILE A 80 -17.95 -3.16 -7.11
N ILE A 81 -18.21 -3.75 -8.28
CA ILE A 81 -17.75 -3.23 -9.58
C ILE A 81 -18.40 -1.88 -9.89
N THR A 82 -19.69 -1.70 -9.61
CA THR A 82 -20.40 -0.43 -9.79
C THR A 82 -19.86 0.64 -8.85
N LEU A 83 -19.60 0.30 -7.59
CA LEU A 83 -19.01 1.23 -6.61
C LEU A 83 -17.57 1.60 -6.98
N ALA A 84 -16.80 0.64 -7.53
CA ALA A 84 -15.47 0.88 -8.08
C ALA A 84 -15.50 1.77 -9.34
N LEU A 85 -16.48 1.55 -10.24
CA LEU A 85 -16.71 2.37 -11.44
C LEU A 85 -17.19 3.78 -11.09
N LEU A 86 -17.94 3.96 -10.02
CA LEU A 86 -18.35 5.28 -9.50
C LEU A 86 -17.23 5.96 -8.69
N ALA A 87 -16.33 5.21 -8.06
CA ALA A 87 -15.13 5.75 -7.44
C ALA A 87 -14.07 6.15 -8.49
N SER A 88 -14.04 5.48 -9.65
CA SER A 88 -13.13 5.76 -10.77
C SER A 88 -13.15 7.23 -11.26
N PRO A 89 -14.31 7.87 -11.53
CA PRO A 89 -14.37 9.27 -11.95
C PRO A 89 -14.02 10.26 -10.83
N ILE A 90 -13.99 9.82 -9.56
CA ILE A 90 -13.57 10.64 -8.41
C ILE A 90 -12.04 10.62 -8.28
N LEU A 91 -11.38 9.55 -8.72
CA LEU A 91 -9.93 9.40 -8.58
C LEU A 91 -9.15 10.45 -9.39
N ILE A 92 -9.60 10.78 -10.61
CA ILE A 92 -8.96 11.80 -11.44
C ILE A 92 -9.01 13.20 -10.78
N PRO A 93 -10.18 13.75 -10.38
CA PRO A 93 -10.24 15.03 -9.71
C PRO A 93 -9.50 15.02 -8.36
N VAL A 94 -9.56 13.91 -7.60
CA VAL A 94 -8.79 13.78 -6.34
C VAL A 94 -7.27 13.78 -6.60
N ALA A 95 -6.80 13.12 -7.66
CA ALA A 95 -5.38 13.15 -8.02
C ALA A 95 -4.93 14.57 -8.38
N ILE A 96 -5.75 15.30 -9.16
CA ILE A 96 -5.46 16.69 -9.53
C ILE A 96 -5.43 17.59 -8.29
N THR A 97 -6.37 17.45 -7.36
CA THR A 97 -6.38 18.27 -6.14
C THR A 97 -5.17 17.98 -5.25
N VAL A 98 -4.74 16.72 -5.12
CA VAL A 98 -3.53 16.36 -4.36
C VAL A 98 -2.28 16.98 -5.00
N VAL A 99 -2.13 16.91 -6.31
CA VAL A 99 -0.99 17.53 -7.02
C VAL A 99 -1.02 19.05 -6.86
N ALA A 100 -2.19 19.67 -7.02
CA ALA A 100 -2.37 21.11 -6.82
C ALA A 100 -2.05 21.53 -5.38
N LEU A 101 -2.42 20.72 -4.38
CA LEU A 101 -2.14 20.98 -2.97
C LEU A 101 -0.64 20.91 -2.68
N ILE A 102 0.05 19.91 -3.19
CA ILE A 102 1.51 19.79 -3.06
C ILE A 102 2.18 21.01 -3.69
N PHE A 103 1.77 21.39 -4.90
CA PHE A 103 2.29 22.58 -5.57
C PHE A 103 2.02 23.86 -4.77
N ALA A 104 0.80 24.04 -4.26
CA ALA A 104 0.44 25.17 -3.43
C ALA A 104 1.31 25.25 -2.17
N ILE A 105 1.52 24.13 -1.47
CA ILE A 105 2.39 24.06 -0.29
C ILE A 105 3.80 24.53 -0.64
N VAL A 106 4.40 24.01 -1.71
CA VAL A 106 5.74 24.40 -2.16
C VAL A 106 5.81 25.89 -2.46
N VAL A 107 4.83 26.43 -3.20
CA VAL A 107 4.75 27.84 -3.54
C VAL A 107 4.57 28.70 -2.29
N THR A 108 3.74 28.29 -1.32
CA THR A 108 3.55 29.00 -0.06
C THR A 108 4.84 29.07 0.74
N PHE A 109 5.58 27.97 0.88
CA PHE A 109 6.87 27.97 1.56
C PHE A 109 7.90 28.85 0.84
N ALA A 110 7.96 28.79 -0.49
CA ALA A 110 8.84 29.65 -1.28
C ALA A 110 8.47 31.14 -1.15
N ALA A 111 7.18 31.47 -1.22
CA ALA A 111 6.68 32.83 -1.07
C ALA A 111 6.93 33.36 0.35
N LEU A 112 6.79 32.53 1.38
CA LEU A 112 7.08 32.91 2.76
C LEU A 112 8.57 33.21 2.94
N ALA A 113 9.45 32.35 2.43
CA ALA A 113 10.90 32.58 2.46
C ALA A 113 11.28 33.86 1.72
N PHE A 114 10.73 34.07 0.52
CA PHE A 114 10.96 35.28 -0.27
C PHE A 114 10.46 36.54 0.44
N SER A 115 9.26 36.48 1.04
CA SER A 115 8.67 37.59 1.79
C SER A 115 9.53 38.01 2.97
N ILE A 116 10.11 37.05 3.71
CA ILE A 116 11.03 37.34 4.81
C ILE A 116 12.26 38.09 4.29
N VAL A 117 12.89 37.60 3.22
CA VAL A 117 14.08 38.24 2.64
C VAL A 117 13.77 39.65 2.16
N VAL A 118 12.67 39.85 1.42
CA VAL A 118 12.25 41.16 0.93
C VAL A 118 11.93 42.11 2.07
N THR A 119 11.24 41.64 3.11
CA THR A 119 10.89 42.45 4.29
C THR A 119 12.15 42.90 5.02
N LEU A 120 13.10 41.99 5.27
CA LEU A 120 14.37 42.34 5.91
C LEU A 120 15.17 43.36 5.07
N GLY A 121 15.23 43.16 3.75
CA GLY A 121 15.90 44.06 2.83
C GLY A 121 15.25 45.45 2.78
N ALA A 122 13.93 45.51 2.68
CA ALA A 122 13.18 46.76 2.67
C ALA A 122 13.31 47.52 4.00
N LEU A 123 13.27 46.80 5.13
CA LEU A 123 13.42 47.41 6.46
C LEU A 123 14.83 47.98 6.65
N GLY A 124 15.87 47.26 6.21
CA GLY A 124 17.24 47.76 6.21
C GLY A 124 17.42 49.00 5.32
N PHE A 125 16.86 48.96 4.11
CA PHE A 125 16.92 50.10 3.19
C PHE A 125 16.19 51.33 3.73
N ALA A 126 14.98 51.14 4.28
CA ALA A 126 14.21 52.20 4.92
C ALA A 126 14.94 52.79 6.14
N ALA A 127 15.63 51.97 6.93
CA ALA A 127 16.41 52.44 8.06
C ALA A 127 17.58 53.33 7.62
N VAL A 128 18.31 52.94 6.57
CA VAL A 128 19.40 53.76 6.02
C VAL A 128 18.87 55.09 5.48
N LEU A 129 17.78 55.06 4.70
CA LEU A 129 17.15 56.29 4.21
C LEU A 129 16.62 57.17 5.36
N GLY A 130 16.09 56.57 6.42
CA GLY A 130 15.63 57.28 7.61
C GLY A 130 16.77 57.99 8.34
N ILE A 131 17.94 57.36 8.46
CA ILE A 131 19.13 57.98 9.04
C ILE A 131 19.62 59.14 8.16
N VAL A 132 19.74 58.91 6.85
CA VAL A 132 20.19 59.95 5.91
C VAL A 132 19.21 61.12 5.90
N GLY A 133 17.91 60.86 5.80
CA GLY A 133 16.86 61.88 5.88
C GLY A 133 16.85 62.61 7.23
N GLY A 134 17.09 61.90 8.32
CA GLY A 134 17.24 62.49 9.66
C GLY A 134 18.40 63.48 9.76
N ILE A 135 19.51 63.22 9.08
CA ILE A 135 20.67 64.14 8.98
C ILE A 135 20.29 65.44 8.25
N PHE A 136 19.46 65.37 7.20
CA PHE A 136 18.94 66.58 6.55
C PHE A 136 17.93 67.33 7.44
N ILE A 137 17.09 66.61 8.19
CA ILE A 137 16.07 67.21 9.06
C ILE A 137 16.71 67.89 10.28
N LEU A 138 17.90 67.44 10.73
CA LEU A 138 18.66 68.07 11.81
C LEU A 138 18.91 69.57 11.57
N THR A 139 19.03 70.02 10.31
CA THR A 139 19.21 71.45 10.01
C THR A 139 17.93 72.27 10.16
N GLN A 140 16.76 71.63 10.19
CA GLN A 140 15.44 72.26 10.33
C GLN A 140 14.87 72.08 11.75
N SER A 141 15.02 70.89 12.34
CA SER A 141 14.52 70.53 13.67
C SER A 141 15.43 69.50 14.32
N LEU A 142 16.08 69.89 15.41
CA LEU A 142 17.01 69.04 16.16
C LEU A 142 16.33 67.78 16.69
N LEU A 143 15.13 67.92 17.30
CA LEU A 143 14.36 66.80 17.85
C LEU A 143 13.87 65.85 16.75
N GLY A 144 13.37 66.38 15.64
CA GLY A 144 12.88 65.57 14.53
C GLY A 144 13.99 64.73 13.89
N GLY A 145 15.14 65.33 13.61
CA GLY A 145 16.28 64.61 13.03
C GLY A 145 16.83 63.54 13.96
N LEU A 146 16.94 63.81 15.27
CA LEU A 146 17.40 62.84 16.26
C LEU A 146 16.42 61.67 16.43
N PHE A 147 15.11 61.91 16.29
CA PHE A 147 14.09 60.86 16.30
C PHE A 147 14.24 59.91 15.10
N TYR A 148 14.38 60.44 13.88
CA TYR A 148 14.56 59.61 12.68
C TYR A 148 15.87 58.81 12.68
N ILE A 149 16.96 59.39 13.20
CA ILE A 149 18.24 58.70 13.33
C ILE A 149 18.17 57.58 14.36
N SER A 150 17.62 57.85 15.55
CA SER A 150 17.49 56.83 16.60
C SER A 150 16.51 55.71 16.21
N ALA A 151 15.44 56.03 15.48
CA ALA A 151 14.54 55.05 14.89
C ALA A 151 15.26 54.14 13.88
N GLY A 152 16.04 54.72 12.95
CA GLY A 152 16.82 53.94 11.98
C GLY A 152 17.86 53.03 12.64
N ILE A 153 18.58 53.52 13.65
CA ILE A 153 19.56 52.72 14.42
C ILE A 153 18.86 51.59 15.18
N SER A 154 17.70 51.85 15.78
CA SER A 154 16.92 50.83 16.51
C SER A 154 16.45 49.71 15.57
N VAL A 155 16.03 50.07 14.35
CA VAL A 155 15.62 49.11 13.32
C VAL A 155 16.80 48.26 12.85
N ILE A 156 17.97 48.86 12.62
CA ILE A 156 19.20 48.11 12.25
C ILE A 156 19.62 47.18 13.38
N GLY A 157 19.60 47.65 14.64
CA GLY A 157 19.89 46.85 15.82
C GLY A 157 18.94 45.65 15.96
N GLY A 158 17.64 45.88 15.74
CA GLY A 158 16.63 44.82 15.71
C GLY A 158 16.86 43.81 14.59
N LEU A 159 17.26 44.28 13.40
CA LEU A 159 17.55 43.41 12.25
C LEU A 159 18.72 42.46 12.54
N ILE A 160 19.81 42.97 13.13
CA ILE A 160 20.99 42.19 13.51
C ILE A 160 20.65 41.14 14.58
N LEU A 161 19.80 41.48 15.54
CA LEU A 161 19.32 40.54 16.57
C LEU A 161 18.42 39.43 16.00
N LEU A 162 17.61 39.75 14.98
CA LEU A 162 16.73 38.80 14.33
C LEU A 162 17.46 37.88 13.34
N CYS A 163 18.55 38.32 12.71
CA CYS A 163 19.35 37.51 11.78
C CYS A 163 19.71 36.10 12.30
N PRO A 164 20.31 35.92 13.50
CA PRO A 164 20.63 34.59 14.01
C PRO A 164 19.37 33.75 14.27
N ALA A 165 18.28 34.35 14.78
CA ALA A 165 17.02 33.65 15.03
C ALA A 165 16.39 33.12 13.73
N VAL A 166 16.39 33.91 12.66
CA VAL A 166 15.92 33.49 11.34
C VAL A 166 16.80 32.37 10.78
N THR A 167 18.12 32.47 10.90
CA THR A 167 19.02 31.41 10.43
C THR A 167 18.90 30.11 11.23
N ALA A 168 18.52 30.18 12.51
CA ALA A 168 18.26 29.03 13.34
C ALA A 168 16.96 28.31 12.94
N MET A 169 15.89 29.06 12.63
CA MET A 169 14.62 28.47 12.13
C MET A 169 14.76 27.81 10.76
N VAL A 170 15.68 28.28 9.91
CA VAL A 170 15.93 27.68 8.59
C VAL A 170 16.82 26.43 8.66
N LYS A 171 17.62 26.28 9.73
CA LYS A 171 18.53 25.14 9.93
C LYS A 171 17.99 24.07 10.89
N GLY A 172 16.95 24.40 11.66
CA GLY A 172 16.29 23.50 12.61
C GLY A 172 15.16 22.69 12.00
#